data_AF-A0A934SV43-F1
#
_entry.id   AF-A0A934SV43-F1
#
_cell.length_a   1.000
_cell.length_b   1.000
_cell.length_c   1.000
_cell.angle_alpha   90.00
_cell.angle_beta   90.00
_cell.angle_gamma   90.00
#
_symmetry.space_group_name_H-M   'P 1'
#
loop_
_entity.id
_entity.type
_entity.pdbx_description
1 polymer ?
#
loop_
_entity_poly.entity_id
_entity_poly.type
_entity_poly.pdbx_seq_one_letter_code
_entity_poly.pdbx_strand_id
1 'polypeptide(L)'
;MIIAGASCIALMLYNYYAFGKVSGPYQSGALEISKTSLMVFMGLHFDQNQGLLILNPVNLIGVLAIGWICRKHRAFSLIWILTYLSLTIPNALHPNWYGGGSFSGRFGWAAAITFVIPTIYGLIEIGKSRERVFQVVTVGGMLLQIYFFYQYTVVGANLYNKGPGTEVDSYSIFYQPIHSWMPMLYDSSWAYSYAPNYAWLIFFCSLVFIGFLKAFKLGFVRLGDVTECVGQAFE
;
A
#
# COMPACT_ATOMS: atom_id res chain seq x y z
N MET A 1 -5.50 23.39 -15.59
CA MET A 1 -4.13 23.33 -16.19
C MET A 1 -3.23 24.45 -15.68
N ILE A 2 -3.70 25.70 -15.58
CA ILE A 2 -2.89 26.84 -15.09
C ILE A 2 -2.28 26.59 -13.70
N ILE A 3 -3.09 26.10 -12.75
CA ILE A 3 -2.62 25.81 -11.37
C ILE A 3 -1.51 24.76 -11.36
N ALA A 4 -1.66 23.69 -12.14
CA ALA A 4 -0.64 22.64 -12.24
C ALA A 4 0.66 23.17 -12.86
N GLY A 5 0.56 23.97 -13.93
CA GLY A 5 1.71 24.62 -14.55
C GLY A 5 2.44 25.54 -13.57
N ALA A 6 1.71 26.40 -12.85
CA ALA A 6 2.27 27.27 -11.82
C ALA A 6 2.92 26.48 -10.68
N SER A 7 2.30 25.38 -10.24
CA SER A 7 2.85 24.50 -9.20
C SER A 7 4.17 23.85 -9.65
N CYS A 8 4.25 23.39 -10.89
CA CYS A 8 5.48 22.84 -11.46
C CYS A 8 6.59 23.90 -11.51
N ILE A 9 6.28 25.13 -11.96
CA ILE A 9 7.26 26.22 -12.01
C ILE A 9 7.75 26.58 -10.60
N ALA A 10 6.83 26.72 -9.63
CA ALA A 10 7.19 26.98 -8.24
C ALA A 10 8.10 25.88 -7.66
N LEU A 11 7.79 24.61 -7.93
CA LEU A 11 8.61 23.47 -7.51
C LEU A 11 10.01 23.50 -8.14
N MET A 12 10.09 23.80 -9.43
CA MET A 12 11.36 23.93 -10.15
C MET A 12 12.24 25.04 -9.57
N LEU A 13 11.65 26.21 -9.29
CA LEU A 13 12.36 27.34 -8.68
C LEU A 13 12.80 27.03 -7.24
N TYR A 14 11.94 26.39 -6.45
CA TYR A 14 12.29 25.96 -5.09
C TYR A 14 13.46 24.97 -5.12
N ASN A 15 13.40 23.95 -5.98
CA ASN A 15 14.47 22.96 -6.11
C ASN A 15 15.79 23.62 -6.53
N TYR A 16 15.75 24.57 -7.47
CA TYR A 16 16.93 25.32 -7.86
C TYR A 16 17.50 26.16 -6.71
N TYR A 17 16.64 26.86 -5.97
CA TYR A 17 17.03 27.65 -4.79
C TYR A 17 17.64 26.79 -3.68
N ALA A 18 17.02 25.65 -3.35
CA ALA A 18 17.41 24.81 -2.22
C ALA A 18 18.57 23.86 -2.53
N PHE A 19 18.67 23.35 -3.77
CA PHE A 19 19.59 22.27 -4.14
C PHE A 19 20.52 22.62 -5.31
N GLY A 20 20.42 23.82 -5.88
CA GLY A 20 21.21 24.25 -7.03
C GLY A 20 20.82 23.59 -8.35
N LYS A 21 19.70 22.86 -8.41
CA LYS A 21 19.22 22.15 -9.60
C LYS A 21 17.71 21.96 -9.59
N VAL A 22 17.11 22.00 -10.77
CA VAL A 22 15.66 21.94 -10.96
C VAL A 22 15.08 20.56 -10.64
N SER A 23 15.88 19.50 -10.79
CA SER A 23 15.48 18.11 -10.54
C SER A 23 15.33 17.75 -9.05
N GLY A 24 15.65 18.67 -8.14
CA GLY A 24 15.52 18.48 -6.69
C GLY A 24 16.75 17.85 -6.04
N PRO A 25 16.63 17.32 -4.81
CA PRO A 25 17.78 16.96 -3.98
C PRO A 25 18.58 15.76 -4.49
N TYR A 26 17.95 14.86 -5.26
CA TYR A 26 18.56 13.62 -5.72
C TYR A 26 19.79 13.87 -6.61
N GLN A 27 20.95 13.37 -6.18
CA GLN A 27 22.22 13.43 -6.92
C GLN A 27 22.49 12.13 -7.68
N SER A 28 23.60 12.10 -8.45
CA SER A 28 24.13 10.83 -8.95
C SER A 28 24.34 9.86 -7.77
N GLY A 29 23.91 8.61 -7.92
CA GLY A 29 23.97 7.60 -6.85
C GLY A 29 22.91 7.72 -5.76
N ALA A 30 21.92 8.62 -5.89
CA ALA A 30 20.85 8.76 -4.89
C ALA A 30 19.78 7.66 -4.95
N LEU A 31 19.82 6.81 -5.98
CA LEU A 31 19.02 5.59 -6.09
C LEU A 31 19.97 4.40 -6.30
N GLU A 32 19.72 3.32 -5.58
CA GLU A 32 20.49 2.09 -5.60
C GLU A 32 19.58 0.93 -5.96
N ILE A 33 19.98 0.13 -6.94
CA ILE A 33 19.32 -1.14 -7.24
C ILE A 33 20.14 -2.24 -6.57
N SER A 34 19.60 -2.81 -5.50
CA SER A 34 20.23 -3.93 -4.80
C SER A 34 19.19 -4.91 -4.24
N LYS A 35 19.68 -6.00 -3.67
CA LYS A 35 18.85 -6.95 -2.91
C LYS A 35 18.08 -6.22 -1.81
N THR A 36 18.73 -5.29 -1.11
CA THR A 36 18.07 -4.49 -0.07
C THR A 36 16.96 -3.63 -0.64
N SER A 37 17.14 -3.00 -1.81
CA SER A 37 16.08 -2.20 -2.44
C SER A 37 14.84 -3.04 -2.81
N LEU A 38 15.03 -4.27 -3.28
CA LEU A 38 13.92 -5.20 -3.54
C LEU A 38 13.21 -5.60 -2.24
N MET A 39 13.96 -5.90 -1.18
CA MET A 39 13.41 -6.18 0.14
C MET A 39 12.58 -4.98 0.65
N VAL A 40 13.12 -3.77 0.56
CA VAL A 40 12.42 -2.54 0.95
C VAL A 40 11.14 -2.37 0.13
N PHE A 41 11.21 -2.54 -1.19
CA PHE A 41 10.04 -2.46 -2.07
C PHE A 41 8.94 -3.42 -1.61
N MET A 42 9.28 -4.69 -1.33
CA MET A 42 8.32 -5.66 -0.80
C MET A 42 7.78 -5.23 0.57
N GLY A 43 8.66 -4.79 1.48
CA GLY A 43 8.23 -4.48 2.84
C GLY A 43 7.45 -3.18 2.97
N LEU A 44 7.58 -2.22 2.06
CA LEU A 44 6.66 -1.07 1.99
C LEU A 44 5.21 -1.49 1.76
N HIS A 45 4.98 -2.69 1.19
CA HIS A 45 3.65 -3.25 1.05
C HIS A 45 3.25 -4.03 2.30
N PHE A 46 4.11 -4.93 2.76
CA PHE A 46 3.67 -5.91 3.74
C PHE A 46 4.59 -6.19 4.93
N ASP A 47 5.69 -5.49 5.13
CA ASP A 47 6.44 -5.63 6.39
C ASP A 47 5.59 -5.24 7.61
N GLN A 48 5.80 -5.87 8.76
CA GLN A 48 4.96 -5.62 9.94
C GLN A 48 5.08 -4.21 10.54
N ASN A 49 6.19 -3.51 10.34
CA ASN A 49 6.40 -2.14 10.82
C ASN A 49 6.30 -1.10 9.70
N GLN A 50 6.56 -1.49 8.44
CA GLN A 50 6.67 -0.57 7.30
C GLN A 50 5.52 -0.71 6.30
N GLY A 51 4.88 -1.88 6.26
CA GLY A 51 3.96 -2.28 5.23
C GLY A 51 2.58 -1.68 5.38
N LEU A 52 2.13 -0.95 4.35
CA LEU A 52 0.81 -0.32 4.33
C LEU A 52 -0.36 -1.32 4.46
N LEU A 53 -0.17 -2.58 4.04
CA LEU A 53 -1.18 -3.63 4.10
C LEU A 53 -1.31 -4.24 5.49
N ILE A 54 -0.19 -4.35 6.21
CA ILE A 54 -0.19 -4.90 7.57
C ILE A 54 -0.61 -3.81 8.55
N LEU A 55 0.00 -2.62 8.50
CA LEU A 55 -0.36 -1.49 9.37
C LEU A 55 -1.83 -1.07 9.25
N ASN A 56 -2.48 -1.34 8.12
CA ASN A 56 -3.91 -1.16 7.96
C ASN A 56 -4.53 -2.32 7.16
N PRO A 57 -4.99 -3.40 7.82
CA PRO A 57 -5.56 -4.57 7.17
C PRO A 57 -6.83 -4.30 6.36
N VAL A 58 -7.49 -3.15 6.55
CA VAL A 58 -8.60 -2.73 5.66
C VAL A 58 -8.11 -2.62 4.21
N ASN A 59 -6.83 -2.28 3.99
CA ASN A 59 -6.22 -2.22 2.67
C ASN A 59 -6.15 -3.59 1.96
N LEU A 60 -6.37 -4.71 2.64
CA LEU A 60 -6.54 -6.01 1.99
C LEU A 60 -7.74 -6.02 1.02
N ILE A 61 -8.78 -5.24 1.34
CA ILE A 61 -9.90 -5.02 0.42
C ILE A 61 -9.45 -4.28 -0.83
N GLY A 62 -8.53 -3.32 -0.70
CA GLY A 62 -7.90 -2.65 -1.82
C GLY A 62 -7.14 -3.61 -2.73
N VAL A 63 -6.36 -4.54 -2.15
CA VAL A 63 -5.64 -5.58 -2.92
C VAL A 63 -6.60 -6.40 -3.78
N LEU A 64 -7.72 -6.84 -3.22
CA LEU A 64 -8.79 -7.54 -3.96
C LEU A 64 -9.39 -6.65 -5.06
N ALA A 65 -9.66 -5.38 -4.73
CA ALA A 65 -10.33 -4.43 -5.61
C ALA A 65 -9.49 -3.97 -6.80
N ILE A 66 -8.16 -4.09 -6.74
CA ILE A 66 -7.27 -3.83 -7.90
C ILE A 66 -7.76 -4.64 -9.10
N GLY A 67 -8.04 -5.94 -8.93
CA GLY A 67 -8.53 -6.78 -10.02
C GLY A 67 -9.87 -6.32 -10.59
N TRP A 68 -10.76 -5.79 -9.74
CA TRP A 68 -12.07 -5.25 -10.15
C TRP A 68 -11.92 -3.96 -10.94
N ILE A 69 -11.11 -3.03 -10.46
CA ILE A 69 -10.88 -1.73 -11.10
C ILE A 69 -10.13 -1.90 -12.42
N CYS A 70 -9.10 -2.75 -12.47
CA CYS A 70 -8.33 -3.05 -13.69
C CYS A 70 -9.21 -3.57 -14.82
N ARG A 71 -10.26 -4.33 -14.50
CA ARG A 71 -11.19 -4.86 -15.52
C ARG A 71 -12.23 -3.83 -15.95
N LYS A 72 -12.79 -3.07 -15.00
CA LYS A 72 -13.88 -2.11 -15.26
C LYS A 72 -13.39 -0.78 -15.84
N HIS A 73 -12.22 -0.31 -15.41
CA HIS A 73 -11.68 1.02 -15.71
C HIS A 73 -10.17 0.95 -16.03
N ARG A 74 -9.81 0.35 -17.17
CA ARG A 74 -8.40 0.10 -17.57
C ARG A 74 -7.52 1.35 -17.59
N ALA A 75 -7.99 2.44 -18.23
CA ALA A 75 -7.22 3.67 -18.34
C ALA A 75 -6.95 4.30 -16.96
N PHE A 76 -7.98 4.38 -16.11
CA PHE A 76 -7.84 4.84 -14.73
C PHE A 76 -6.86 3.98 -13.94
N SER A 77 -6.96 2.66 -14.08
CA SER A 77 -6.08 1.70 -13.40
C SER A 77 -4.63 1.88 -13.80
N LEU A 78 -4.36 2.11 -15.08
CA LEU A 78 -3.01 2.37 -15.57
C LEU A 78 -2.44 3.65 -14.94
N ILE A 79 -3.20 4.75 -14.95
CA ILE A 79 -2.78 6.01 -14.32
C ILE A 79 -2.53 5.81 -12.82
N TRP A 80 -3.42 5.08 -12.14
CA TRP A 80 -3.27 4.77 -10.72
C TRP A 80 -2.01 3.93 -10.45
N ILE A 81 -1.78 2.85 -11.20
CA ILE A 81 -0.58 2.00 -11.08
C ILE A 81 0.68 2.83 -11.28
N LEU A 82 0.73 3.63 -12.35
CA LEU A 82 1.88 4.47 -12.65
C LEU A 82 2.16 5.48 -11.53
N THR A 83 1.10 6.09 -10.99
CA THR A 83 1.20 7.04 -9.87
C THR A 83 1.68 6.35 -8.59
N TYR A 84 1.10 5.20 -8.27
CA TYR A 84 1.46 4.42 -7.08
C TYR A 84 2.92 3.94 -7.16
N LEU A 85 3.34 3.43 -8.33
CA LEU A 85 4.71 2.97 -8.56
C LEU A 85 5.70 4.13 -8.59
N SER A 86 5.33 5.31 -9.14
CA SER A 86 6.21 6.48 -9.12
C SER A 86 6.49 7.01 -7.72
N LEU A 87 5.60 6.74 -6.75
CA LEU A 87 5.80 7.07 -5.34
C LEU A 87 6.58 5.98 -4.60
N THR A 88 6.30 4.71 -4.89
CA THR A 88 6.85 3.57 -4.14
C THR A 88 8.27 3.22 -4.59
N ILE A 89 8.54 3.18 -5.90
CA ILE A 89 9.82 2.72 -6.45
C ILE A 89 10.98 3.63 -6.01
N PRO A 90 10.93 4.97 -6.18
CA PRO A 90 12.05 5.82 -5.76
C PRO A 90 12.34 5.72 -4.26
N ASN A 91 11.31 5.60 -3.43
CA ASN A 91 11.47 5.41 -1.99
C ASN A 91 12.13 4.06 -1.66
N ALA A 92 11.81 2.99 -2.39
CA ALA A 92 12.44 1.69 -2.20
C ALA A 92 13.89 1.64 -2.68
N LEU A 93 14.23 2.40 -3.72
CA LEU A 93 15.57 2.51 -4.26
C LEU A 93 16.46 3.49 -3.47
N HIS A 94 15.92 4.23 -2.52
CA HIS A 94 16.70 5.20 -1.74
C HIS A 94 17.70 4.47 -0.82
N PRO A 95 18.99 4.86 -0.75
CA PRO A 95 20.02 4.16 0.02
C PRO A 95 19.80 4.18 1.54
N ASN A 96 18.95 5.10 2.01
CA ASN A 96 18.48 5.16 3.39
C ASN A 96 17.33 4.15 3.71
N TRP A 97 17.02 3.25 2.77
CA TRP A 97 16.06 2.14 2.90
C TRP A 97 14.70 2.57 3.44
N TYR A 98 14.26 2.16 4.63
CA TYR A 98 12.99 2.62 5.23
C TYR A 98 13.02 4.04 5.82
N GLY A 99 13.88 4.92 5.30
CA GLY A 99 14.01 6.29 5.78
C GLY A 99 14.97 6.46 6.96
N GLY A 100 15.90 5.53 7.16
CA GLY A 100 16.99 5.62 8.14
C GLY A 100 16.48 5.64 9.57
N GLY A 101 17.00 6.54 10.40
CA GLY A 101 16.56 6.74 11.80
C GLY A 101 15.25 7.52 11.95
N SER A 102 14.38 7.53 10.94
CA SER A 102 13.08 8.22 11.01
C SER A 102 11.98 7.28 11.50
N PHE A 103 10.73 7.75 11.56
CA PHE A 103 9.59 6.94 11.98
C PHE A 103 9.28 5.83 10.95
N SER A 104 8.81 4.69 11.44
CA SER A 104 8.41 3.55 10.62
C SER A 104 7.20 3.91 9.72
N GLY A 105 7.22 3.44 8.48
CA GLY A 105 6.20 3.66 7.47
C GLY A 105 6.33 4.96 6.67
N ARG A 106 7.28 5.85 7.02
CA ARG A 106 7.48 7.15 6.35
C ARG A 106 7.51 7.08 4.84
N PHE A 107 8.27 6.13 4.31
CA PHE A 107 8.46 5.97 2.86
C PHE A 107 7.24 5.37 2.15
N GLY A 108 6.28 4.83 2.90
CA GLY A 108 5.02 4.31 2.38
C GLY A 108 3.87 5.33 2.39
N TRP A 109 3.95 6.43 3.14
CA TRP A 109 2.79 7.32 3.40
C TRP A 109 2.17 7.92 2.14
N ALA A 110 2.98 8.47 1.23
CA ALA A 110 2.45 9.05 -0.01
C ALA A 110 1.76 7.98 -0.87
N ALA A 111 2.39 6.80 -0.99
CA ALA A 111 1.83 5.67 -1.73
C ALA A 111 0.55 5.12 -1.07
N ALA A 112 0.48 5.12 0.27
CA ALA A 112 -0.69 4.69 1.02
C ALA A 112 -1.92 5.56 0.70
N ILE A 113 -1.77 6.88 0.57
CA ILE A 113 -2.87 7.78 0.15
C ILE A 113 -3.39 7.37 -1.23
N THR A 114 -2.50 7.10 -2.19
CA THR A 114 -2.90 6.61 -3.51
C THR A 114 -3.55 5.22 -3.43
N PHE A 115 -3.09 4.36 -2.51
CA PHE A 115 -3.64 3.01 -2.32
C PHE A 115 -5.01 3.01 -1.62
N VAL A 116 -5.39 4.08 -0.92
CA VAL A 116 -6.75 4.20 -0.35
C VAL A 116 -7.83 4.17 -1.43
N ILE A 117 -7.52 4.57 -2.67
CA ILE A 117 -8.48 4.59 -3.77
C ILE A 117 -9.07 3.19 -4.06
N PRO A 118 -8.28 2.15 -4.38
CA PRO A 118 -8.83 0.80 -4.54
C PRO A 118 -9.46 0.27 -3.25
N THR A 119 -8.95 0.64 -2.07
CA THR A 119 -9.57 0.25 -0.78
C THR A 119 -11.00 0.77 -0.67
N ILE A 120 -11.23 2.06 -0.89
CA ILE A 120 -12.57 2.67 -0.84
C ILE A 120 -13.48 2.05 -1.89
N TYR A 121 -13.01 1.89 -3.13
CA TYR A 121 -13.79 1.25 -4.18
C TYR A 121 -14.23 -0.16 -3.76
N GLY A 122 -13.32 -0.96 -3.22
CA GLY A 122 -13.62 -2.31 -2.76
C GLY A 122 -14.61 -2.33 -1.60
N LEU A 123 -14.45 -1.42 -0.63
CA LEU A 123 -15.37 -1.29 0.51
C LEU A 123 -16.78 -0.89 0.05
N ILE A 124 -16.92 0.03 -0.91
CA ILE A 124 -18.22 0.43 -1.47
C ILE A 124 -18.91 -0.78 -2.13
N GLU A 125 -18.19 -1.54 -2.95
CA GLU A 125 -18.76 -2.71 -3.65
C GLU A 125 -19.12 -3.84 -2.67
N ILE A 126 -18.33 -4.03 -1.62
CA ILE A 126 -18.67 -4.96 -0.53
C ILE A 126 -19.88 -4.45 0.24
N GLY A 127 -19.95 -3.17 0.59
CA GLY A 127 -21.07 -2.58 1.33
C GLY A 127 -22.41 -2.74 0.61
N LYS A 128 -22.43 -2.54 -0.70
CA LYS A 128 -23.64 -2.74 -1.54
C LYS A 128 -24.15 -4.18 -1.57
N SER A 129 -23.25 -5.16 -1.44
CA SER A 129 -23.59 -6.58 -1.63
C SER A 129 -23.63 -7.40 -0.34
N ARG A 130 -22.86 -6.99 0.66
CA ARG A 130 -22.60 -7.71 1.92
C ARG A 130 -22.29 -6.71 3.04
N GLU A 131 -23.30 -5.96 3.47
CA GLU A 131 -23.19 -4.94 4.53
C GLU A 131 -22.48 -5.45 5.79
N ARG A 132 -22.82 -6.66 6.27
CA ARG A 132 -22.16 -7.26 7.45
C ARG A 132 -20.65 -7.40 7.28
N VAL A 133 -20.18 -7.79 6.09
CA VAL A 133 -18.74 -7.92 5.83
C VAL A 133 -18.07 -6.55 5.85
N PHE A 134 -18.70 -5.54 5.24
CA PHE A 134 -18.24 -4.15 5.29
C PHE A 134 -18.12 -3.64 6.73
N GLN A 135 -19.16 -3.88 7.56
CA GLN A 135 -19.17 -3.49 8.97
C GLN A 135 -18.04 -4.18 9.75
N VAL A 136 -17.89 -5.50 9.62
CA VAL A 136 -16.84 -6.26 10.32
C VAL A 136 -15.44 -5.77 9.95
N VAL A 137 -15.17 -5.57 8.65
CA VAL A 137 -13.87 -5.08 8.19
C VAL A 137 -13.59 -3.66 8.70
N THR A 138 -14.57 -2.77 8.63
CA THR A 138 -14.40 -1.36 9.03
C THR A 138 -14.23 -1.24 10.55
N VAL A 139 -15.10 -1.89 11.32
CA VAL A 139 -15.03 -1.89 12.79
C VAL A 139 -13.74 -2.58 13.27
N GLY A 140 -13.39 -3.74 12.69
CA GLY A 140 -12.13 -4.42 13.01
C GLY A 140 -10.90 -3.56 12.72
N GLY A 141 -10.90 -2.86 11.59
CA GLY A 141 -9.85 -1.89 11.25
C GLY A 141 -9.76 -0.74 12.26
N MET A 142 -10.91 -0.15 12.63
CA MET A 142 -10.96 0.93 13.62
C MET A 142 -10.44 0.47 14.99
N LEU A 143 -10.86 -0.70 15.47
CA LEU A 143 -10.39 -1.27 16.73
C LEU A 143 -8.88 -1.49 16.72
N LEU A 144 -8.31 -1.96 15.61
CA LEU A 144 -6.87 -2.11 15.47
C LEU A 144 -6.15 -0.75 15.52
N GLN A 145 -6.68 0.28 14.84
CA GLN A 145 -6.08 1.62 14.90
C GLN A 145 -6.17 2.23 16.30
N ILE A 146 -7.26 2.00 17.04
CA ILE A 146 -7.38 2.39 18.45
C ILE A 146 -6.33 1.68 19.30
N TYR A 147 -6.09 0.39 19.06
CA TYR A 147 -5.04 -0.36 19.73
C TYR A 147 -3.64 0.20 19.42
N PHE A 148 -3.31 0.49 18.16
CA PHE A 148 -2.03 1.13 17.83
C PHE A 148 -1.90 2.51 18.44
N PHE A 149 -2.98 3.30 18.44
CA PHE A 149 -3.05 4.59 19.12
C PHE A 149 -2.67 4.45 20.60
N TYR A 150 -3.27 3.50 21.30
CA TYR A 150 -2.96 3.21 22.70
C TYR A 150 -1.49 2.81 22.89
N GLN A 151 -0.94 1.95 22.03
CA GLN A 151 0.45 1.50 22.11
C GLN A 151 1.44 2.67 22.02
N TYR A 152 1.25 3.61 21.10
CA TYR A 152 2.22 4.71 20.97
C TYR A 152 1.94 5.89 21.91
N THR A 153 0.70 6.12 22.34
CA THR A 153 0.37 7.25 23.24
C THR A 153 0.48 6.94 24.72
N VAL A 154 0.13 5.71 25.13
CA VAL A 154 0.06 5.31 26.55
C VAL A 154 1.21 4.39 26.91
N VAL A 155 1.47 3.35 26.11
CA VAL A 155 2.55 2.40 26.39
C VAL A 155 3.93 2.99 26.05
N GLY A 156 3.98 3.95 25.13
CA GLY A 156 5.23 4.59 24.71
C GLY A 156 6.04 3.73 23.73
N ALA A 157 5.36 2.98 22.87
CA ALA A 157 6.00 2.16 21.84
C ALA A 157 6.97 3.00 20.98
N ASN A 158 8.19 2.49 20.78
CA ASN A 158 9.19 3.16 19.96
C ASN A 158 8.81 3.06 18.47
N LEU A 159 8.43 4.19 17.89
CA LEU A 159 7.98 4.29 16.50
C LEU A 159 9.13 4.45 15.49
N TYR A 160 10.37 4.61 15.95
CA TYR A 160 11.52 4.74 15.06
C TYR A 160 11.77 3.44 14.30
N ASN A 161 12.22 3.61 13.06
CA ASN A 161 12.59 2.51 12.19
C ASN A 161 13.73 1.69 12.80
N LYS A 162 13.64 0.38 12.64
CA LYS A 162 14.56 -0.62 13.20
C LYS A 162 15.40 -1.22 12.07
N GLY A 163 16.71 -1.06 12.17
CA GLY A 163 17.67 -1.46 11.14
C GLY A 163 18.14 -2.92 11.26
N PRO A 164 19.05 -3.38 10.37
CA PRO A 164 19.52 -4.77 10.33
C PRO A 164 20.09 -5.33 11.64
N GLY A 165 20.66 -4.49 12.50
CA GLY A 165 21.19 -4.92 13.81
C GLY A 165 20.13 -5.17 14.88
N THR A 166 18.84 -5.07 14.56
CA THR A 166 17.74 -5.29 15.50
C THR A 166 17.52 -6.78 15.73
N GLU A 167 17.43 -7.19 16.99
CA GLU A 167 17.06 -8.57 17.34
C GLU A 167 15.63 -8.88 16.87
N VAL A 168 15.42 -10.08 16.33
CA VAL A 168 14.15 -10.51 15.73
C VAL A 168 12.96 -10.30 16.68
N ASP A 169 13.12 -10.67 17.95
CA ASP A 169 12.06 -10.53 18.95
C ASP A 169 11.77 -9.08 19.33
N SER A 170 12.74 -8.20 19.15
CA SER A 170 12.58 -6.77 19.39
C SER A 170 12.05 -6.02 18.17
N TYR A 171 11.92 -6.67 17.00
CA TYR A 171 11.58 -5.96 15.77
C TYR A 171 10.15 -5.41 15.79
N SER A 172 9.15 -6.18 16.20
CA SER A 172 7.76 -5.73 16.15
C SER A 172 7.51 -4.50 17.02
N ILE A 173 6.77 -3.52 16.48
CA ILE A 173 6.28 -2.37 17.26
C ILE A 173 4.93 -2.69 17.89
N PHE A 174 4.02 -3.32 17.13
CA PHE A 174 2.62 -3.47 17.54
C PHE A 174 2.10 -4.90 17.63
N TYR A 175 2.80 -5.88 17.05
CA TYR A 175 2.27 -7.24 16.83
C TYR A 175 2.79 -8.29 17.82
N GLN A 176 3.31 -7.88 18.97
CA GLN A 176 3.60 -8.83 20.04
C GLN A 176 2.29 -9.45 20.57
N PRO A 177 2.21 -10.79 20.78
CA PRO A 177 3.28 -11.81 20.70
C PRO A 177 3.35 -12.57 19.36
N ILE A 178 2.57 -12.18 18.35
CA ILE A 178 2.46 -12.88 17.06
C ILE A 178 3.51 -12.43 16.03
N HIS A 179 4.49 -11.61 16.43
CA HIS A 179 5.48 -11.00 15.54
C HIS A 179 6.26 -12.00 14.70
N SER A 180 6.49 -13.20 15.24
CA SER A 180 7.19 -14.29 14.54
C SER A 180 6.36 -14.88 13.40
N TRP A 181 5.06 -14.65 13.33
CA TRP A 181 4.21 -15.06 12.20
C TRP A 181 4.02 -13.95 11.18
N MET A 182 4.47 -12.75 11.53
CA MET A 182 4.39 -11.57 10.67
C MET A 182 5.65 -11.48 9.80
N PRO A 183 5.55 -10.87 8.62
CA PRO A 183 6.71 -10.69 7.76
C PRO A 183 7.69 -9.67 8.37
N MET A 184 8.98 -9.91 8.13
CA MET A 184 10.10 -9.10 8.60
C MET A 184 11.08 -8.91 7.45
N LEU A 185 11.13 -7.69 6.92
CA LEU A 185 11.88 -7.34 5.73
C LEU A 185 12.87 -6.20 6.03
N TYR A 186 13.61 -6.28 7.14
CA TYR A 186 14.53 -5.22 7.56
C TYR A 186 16.03 -5.55 7.41
N ASP A 187 16.36 -6.83 7.16
CA ASP A 187 17.74 -7.29 6.97
C ASP A 187 17.84 -8.23 5.76
N SER A 188 18.49 -7.76 4.70
CA SER A 188 18.57 -8.49 3.45
C SER A 188 19.49 -9.71 3.50
N SER A 189 20.28 -9.89 4.57
CA SER A 189 21.12 -11.08 4.77
C SER A 189 20.28 -12.34 4.99
N TRP A 190 19.18 -12.25 5.74
CA TRP A 190 18.33 -13.40 6.09
C TRP A 190 16.85 -13.25 5.73
N ALA A 191 16.34 -12.06 5.38
CA ALA A 191 14.92 -11.86 5.05
C ALA A 191 14.39 -12.78 3.94
N TYR A 192 15.27 -13.21 3.03
CA TYR A 192 14.97 -14.13 1.93
C TYR A 192 15.02 -15.61 2.33
N SER A 193 15.30 -15.92 3.58
CA SER A 193 15.21 -17.26 4.14
C SER A 193 14.12 -17.34 5.21
N TYR A 194 13.46 -16.22 5.52
CA TYR A 194 12.42 -16.14 6.52
C TYR A 194 11.06 -16.59 5.96
N ALA A 195 10.62 -17.79 6.36
CA ALA A 195 9.43 -18.43 5.81
C ALA A 195 8.15 -17.56 5.85
N PRO A 196 7.86 -16.79 6.93
CA PRO A 196 6.69 -15.92 6.95
C PRO A 196 6.65 -14.90 5.82
N ASN A 197 7.79 -14.39 5.34
CA ASN A 197 7.81 -13.44 4.22
C ASN A 197 7.19 -14.05 2.96
N TYR A 198 7.44 -15.33 2.71
CA TYR A 198 6.89 -16.06 1.57
C TYR A 198 5.42 -16.40 1.75
N ALA A 199 5.01 -16.80 2.95
CA ALA A 199 3.61 -17.09 3.26
C ALA A 199 2.73 -15.85 3.00
N TRP A 200 3.17 -14.69 3.48
CA TRP A 200 2.50 -13.42 3.26
C TRP A 200 2.52 -12.99 1.79
N LEU A 201 3.65 -13.14 1.08
CA LEU A 201 3.73 -12.87 -0.36
C LEU A 201 2.70 -13.70 -1.14
N ILE A 202 2.64 -15.00 -0.89
CA ILE A 202 1.67 -15.91 -1.51
C ILE A 202 0.23 -15.48 -1.20
N PHE A 203 -0.05 -15.12 0.06
CA PHE A 203 -1.36 -14.62 0.47
C PHE A 203 -1.77 -13.36 -0.33
N PHE A 204 -0.92 -12.35 -0.44
CA PHE A 204 -1.23 -11.14 -1.19
C PHE A 204 -1.39 -11.40 -2.69
N CYS A 205 -0.51 -12.21 -3.29
CA CYS A 205 -0.63 -12.62 -4.68
C CYS A 205 -1.96 -13.36 -4.94
N SER A 206 -2.38 -14.20 -4.00
CA SER A 206 -3.66 -14.92 -4.07
C SER A 206 -4.85 -13.97 -4.02
N LEU A 207 -4.81 -12.93 -3.16
CA LEU A 207 -5.86 -11.90 -3.13
C LEU A 207 -5.95 -11.15 -4.47
N VAL A 208 -4.83 -10.70 -5.03
CA VAL A 208 -4.82 -10.04 -6.35
C VAL A 208 -5.45 -10.96 -7.40
N PHE A 209 -5.02 -12.22 -7.44
CA PHE A 209 -5.52 -13.21 -8.39
C PHE A 209 -7.03 -13.45 -8.24
N ILE A 210 -7.53 -13.65 -7.02
CA ILE A 210 -8.96 -13.80 -6.71
C ILE A 210 -9.74 -12.57 -7.16
N GLY A 211 -9.20 -11.36 -6.94
CA GLY A 211 -9.76 -10.11 -7.42
C GLY A 211 -10.01 -10.13 -8.93
N PHE A 212 -9.01 -10.55 -9.71
CA PHE A 212 -9.13 -10.67 -11.16
C PHE A 212 -10.13 -11.76 -11.60
N LEU A 213 -10.19 -12.90 -10.92
CA LEU A 213 -11.15 -13.98 -11.24
C LEU A 213 -12.60 -13.56 -11.01
N LYS A 214 -12.89 -12.86 -9.90
CA LYS A 214 -14.27 -12.44 -9.61
C LYS A 214 -14.75 -11.35 -10.57
N ALA A 215 -13.84 -10.47 -11.01
CA ALA A 215 -14.14 -9.50 -12.05
C ALA A 215 -14.57 -10.16 -13.38
N PHE A 216 -14.05 -11.35 -13.69
CA PHE A 216 -14.46 -12.13 -14.87
C PHE A 216 -15.91 -12.60 -14.79
N LYS A 217 -16.35 -13.08 -13.61
CA LYS A 217 -17.74 -13.52 -13.40
C LYS A 217 -18.73 -12.35 -13.41
N LEU A 218 -18.36 -11.20 -12.84
CA LEU A 218 -19.19 -9.99 -12.85
C LEU A 218 -19.29 -9.35 -14.24
N GLY A 219 -18.27 -9.48 -15.09
CA GLY A 219 -18.27 -8.98 -16.47
C GLY A 219 -19.19 -9.76 -17.41
N PHE A 220 -19.55 -11.01 -17.07
CA PHE A 220 -20.49 -11.82 -17.86
C PHE A 220 -21.97 -11.49 -17.57
N VAL A 221 -22.27 -10.86 -16.43
CA VAL A 221 -23.65 -10.56 -16.01
C VAL A 221 -24.19 -9.25 -16.62
N ARG A 222 -23.40 -8.51 -17.42
CA ARG A 222 -23.85 -7.24 -18.03
C ARG A 222 -23.67 -7.19 -19.54
N LEU A 223 -24.46 -8.01 -20.23
CA LEU A 223 -24.87 -7.74 -21.62
C LEU A 223 -26.33 -8.16 -21.91
N GLY A 224 -27.02 -8.85 -20.98
CA GLY A 224 -28.43 -9.23 -21.13
C GLY A 224 -29.44 -8.32 -20.39
N ASP A 225 -29.07 -7.73 -19.26
CA ASP A 225 -30.04 -7.04 -18.37
C ASP A 225 -30.38 -5.59 -18.78
N VAL A 226 -29.69 -5.02 -19.78
CA VAL A 226 -29.99 -3.64 -20.24
C VAL A 226 -31.10 -3.62 -21.30
N THR A 227 -31.39 -4.75 -21.95
CA THR A 227 -32.48 -4.86 -22.93
C THR A 227 -33.86 -5.07 -22.29
N GLU A 228 -33.96 -5.59 -21.07
CA GLU A 228 -35.27 -5.81 -20.41
C GLU A 228 -35.84 -4.55 -19.75
N CYS A 229 -34.99 -3.66 -19.20
CA CYS A 229 -35.48 -2.42 -18.58
C CYS A 229 -35.98 -1.36 -19.58
N VAL A 230 -35.67 -1.48 -20.87
CA VAL A 230 -36.19 -0.56 -21.90
C VAL A 230 -37.51 -1.07 -22.49
N GLY A 231 -37.80 -2.38 -22.40
CA GLY A 231 -39.07 -2.95 -22.86
C GLY A 231 -40.25 -2.69 -21.93
N GLN A 232 -40.02 -2.62 -20.61
CA GLN A 232 -41.10 -2.45 -19.61
C GLN A 232 -41.47 -0.99 -19.32
N ALA A 233 -40.80 -0.02 -19.94
CA ALA A 233 -41.14 1.40 -19.81
C ALA A 233 -42.10 1.90 -20.92
N PHE A 234 -42.52 1.01 -21.83
CA PHE A 234 -43.35 1.34 -22.99
C PHE A 234 -44.58 0.41 -23.17
N GLU A 235 -44.99 -0.32 -22.14
CA GLU A 235 -46.29 -1.00 -22.03
C GLU A 235 -47.09 -0.45 -20.85
#